data_AF-A0A536PS72-F1
#
_entry.id   AF-A0A536PS72-F1
#
_cell.length_a   1.000
_cell.length_b   1.000
_cell.length_c   1.000
_cell.angle_alpha   90.00
_cell.angle_beta   90.00
_cell.angle_gamma   90.00
#
_symmetry.space_group_name_H-M   'P 1'
#
loop_
_entity.id
_entity.type
_entity.pdbx_description
1 polymer ?
#
loop_
_entity_poly.entity_id
_entity_poly.type
_entity_poly.pdbx_seq_one_letter_code
_entity_poly.pdbx_strand_id
1 'polypeptide(L)'
;MVPIARLDRPTIRALGYARSIAAHVSVVHVTNDDAGAERIRRSWRRLDPGPAMDLVVVRSRCDAAKALETHLDTLTDGDPARPLAIVLSGVVPRARWSYLLHNRAALRLKLRLVSRPNTIVIDVPYHV
;
A
#
# COMPACT_ATOMS: atom_id res chain seq x y z
N MET A 1 4.09 4.91 3.89
CA MET A 1 3.59 3.52 3.84
C MET A 1 3.12 3.19 2.43
N VAL A 2 3.33 1.96 1.96
CA VAL A 2 2.89 1.49 0.63
C VAL A 2 2.12 0.17 0.79
N PRO A 3 0.79 0.14 0.65
CA PRO A 3 0.04 -1.11 0.63
C PRO A 3 0.25 -1.83 -0.71
N ILE A 4 0.57 -3.14 -0.64
CA ILE A 4 0.82 -3.97 -1.82
C ILE A 4 -0.03 -5.25 -1.79
N ALA A 5 -0.66 -5.57 -2.92
CA ALA A 5 -1.32 -6.86 -3.10
C ALA A 5 -0.37 -7.88 -3.75
N ARG A 6 0.47 -7.42 -4.67
CA ARG A 6 1.43 -8.22 -5.46
C ARG A 6 2.70 -7.40 -5.67
N LEU A 7 3.77 -8.06 -6.08
CA LEU A 7 5.04 -7.41 -6.40
C LEU A 7 5.22 -7.42 -7.92
N ASP A 8 4.68 -6.40 -8.58
CA ASP A 8 4.64 -6.21 -10.03
C ASP A 8 5.19 -4.83 -10.45
N ARG A 9 5.22 -4.53 -11.76
CA ARG A 9 5.79 -3.26 -12.28
C ARG A 9 5.13 -2.00 -11.68
N PRO A 10 3.78 -1.90 -11.58
CA PRO A 10 3.12 -0.79 -10.88
C PRO A 10 3.60 -0.63 -9.43
N THR A 11 3.71 -1.75 -8.72
CA THR A 11 4.14 -1.76 -7.31
C THR A 11 5.58 -1.28 -7.17
N ILE A 12 6.49 -1.80 -8.00
CA ILE A 12 7.91 -1.39 -7.98
C ILE A 12 8.05 0.11 -8.25
N ARG A 13 7.26 0.67 -9.17
CA ARG A 13 7.24 2.12 -9.44
C ARG A 13 6.77 2.92 -8.22
N ALA A 14 5.71 2.47 -7.56
CA ALA A 14 5.21 3.11 -6.34
C ALA A 14 6.22 3.04 -5.19
N LEU A 15 6.92 1.90 -5.02
CA LEU A 15 8.00 1.73 -4.05
C LEU A 15 9.19 2.67 -4.33
N GLY A 16 9.59 2.79 -5.60
CA GLY A 16 10.65 3.72 -6.01
C GLY A 16 10.28 5.18 -5.70
N TYR A 17 9.04 5.58 -5.97
CA TYR A 17 8.56 6.91 -5.60
C TYR A 17 8.54 7.10 -4.08
N ALA A 18 8.02 6.14 -3.32
CA ALA A 18 8.00 6.22 -1.86
C ALA A 18 9.41 6.37 -1.27
N ARG A 19 10.41 5.67 -1.82
CA ARG A 19 11.83 5.80 -1.44
C ARG A 19 12.38 7.19 -1.69
N SER A 20 11.89 7.89 -2.72
CA SER A 20 12.39 9.22 -3.09
C SER A 20 11.92 10.32 -2.15
N ILE A 21 10.83 10.10 -1.40
CA ILE A 21 10.22 11.11 -0.52
C ILE A 21 10.32 10.78 0.96
N ALA A 22 10.77 9.56 1.32
CA ALA A 22 10.81 9.10 2.71
C ALA A 22 12.10 8.31 3.00
N ALA A 23 12.70 8.58 4.16
CA ALA A 23 13.88 7.85 4.64
C ALA A 23 13.56 6.39 5.02
N HIS A 24 12.35 6.13 5.50
CA HIS A 24 11.86 4.79 5.86
C HIS A 24 10.49 4.54 5.24
N VAL A 25 10.32 3.38 4.61
CA VAL A 25 9.11 2.98 3.91
C VAL A 25 8.59 1.67 4.49
N SER A 26 7.47 1.74 5.21
CA SER A 26 6.72 0.53 5.59
C SER A 26 5.89 0.06 4.41
N VAL A 27 6.14 -1.17 3.96
CA VAL A 27 5.44 -1.85 2.87
C VAL A 27 4.51 -2.88 3.47
N VAL A 28 3.20 -2.71 3.27
CA VAL A 28 2.19 -3.51 3.96
C VAL A 28 1.52 -4.44 2.98
N HIS A 29 1.64 -5.74 3.23
CA HIS A 29 0.91 -6.76 2.49
C HIS A 29 -0.18 -7.37 3.36
N VAL A 30 -1.43 -7.24 2.95
CA VAL A 30 -2.56 -7.88 3.63
C VAL A 30 -2.91 -9.18 2.93
N THR A 31 -2.94 -10.29 3.66
CA THR A 31 -3.35 -11.60 3.14
C THR A 31 -4.04 -12.44 4.21
N ASN A 32 -4.94 -13.33 3.80
CA ASN A 32 -5.56 -14.35 4.65
C ASN A 32 -4.99 -15.76 4.38
N ASP A 33 -4.09 -15.89 3.39
CA ASP A 33 -3.50 -17.13 2.91
C ASP A 33 -1.99 -17.13 3.20
N ASP A 34 -1.53 -18.19 3.85
CA ASP A 34 -0.13 -18.41 4.19
C ASP A 34 0.73 -18.66 2.95
N ALA A 35 0.19 -19.31 1.91
CA ALA A 35 0.92 -19.48 0.66
C ALA A 35 1.11 -18.12 -0.06
N GLY A 36 0.13 -17.23 0.01
CA GLY A 36 0.22 -15.83 -0.41
C GLY A 36 1.33 -15.07 0.32
N ALA A 37 1.33 -15.15 1.66
CA ALA A 37 2.35 -14.52 2.51
C ALA A 37 3.77 -14.96 2.12
N GLU A 38 3.98 -16.27 1.96
CA GLU A 38 5.30 -16.81 1.60
C GLU A 38 5.72 -16.46 0.17
N ARG A 39 4.79 -16.34 -0.78
CA ARG A 39 5.10 -15.86 -2.14
C ARG A 39 5.60 -14.42 -2.12
N ILE A 40 4.94 -13.55 -1.36
CA ILE A 40 5.35 -12.15 -1.20
C ILE A 40 6.69 -12.07 -0.47
N ARG A 41 6.88 -12.78 0.64
CA ARG A 41 8.16 -12.80 1.37
C ARG A 41 9.32 -13.27 0.50
N ARG A 42 9.14 -14.34 -0.28
CA ARG A 42 10.17 -14.81 -1.23
C ARG A 42 10.47 -13.78 -2.31
N SER A 43 9.44 -13.13 -2.85
CA SER A 43 9.63 -12.11 -3.89
C SER A 43 10.30 -10.86 -3.34
N TRP A 44 9.97 -10.46 -2.12
CA TRP A 44 10.60 -9.37 -1.39
C TRP A 44 12.09 -9.62 -1.13
N ARG A 45 12.45 -10.82 -0.65
CA ARG A 45 13.85 -11.22 -0.47
C ARG A 45 14.65 -11.19 -1.77
N ARG A 46 14.03 -11.58 -2.89
CA ARG A 46 14.67 -11.53 -4.21
C ARG A 46 14.82 -10.12 -4.76
N LEU A 47 13.90 -9.22 -4.41
CA LEU A 47 13.97 -7.82 -4.82
C LEU A 47 15.14 -7.10 -4.13
N ASP A 48 15.43 -7.48 -2.88
CA ASP A 48 16.44 -6.85 -2.00
C ASP A 48 16.38 -5.30 -2.02
N PRO A 49 15.29 -4.71 -1.52
CA PRO A 49 15.07 -3.27 -1.61
C PRO A 49 15.97 -2.43 -0.67
N GLY A 50 16.80 -3.08 0.15
CA GLY A 50 17.68 -2.44 1.13
C GLY A 50 17.00 -2.10 2.46
N PRO A 51 17.75 -1.54 3.43
CA PRO A 51 17.32 -1.37 4.82
C PRO A 51 16.30 -0.24 5.03
N ALA A 52 16.07 0.59 4.01
CA ALA A 52 15.09 1.68 4.08
C ALA A 52 13.65 1.20 3.87
N MET A 53 13.43 -0.08 3.52
CA MET A 53 12.11 -0.63 3.25
C MET A 53 11.83 -1.90 4.06
N ASP A 54 10.79 -1.86 4.87
CA ASP A 54 10.38 -2.98 5.70
C ASP A 54 9.05 -3.57 5.23
N LEU A 55 9.04 -4.88 4.98
CA LEU A 55 7.83 -5.61 4.62
C LEU A 55 7.08 -6.06 5.88
N VAL A 56 5.89 -5.52 6.09
CA VAL A 56 4.93 -5.93 7.11
C VAL A 56 3.84 -6.77 6.46
N VAL A 57 3.77 -8.05 6.83
CA VAL A 57 2.70 -8.95 6.38
C VAL A 57 1.61 -8.99 7.45
N VAL A 58 0.47 -8.37 7.15
CA VAL A 58 -0.70 -8.33 8.04
C VAL A 58 -1.63 -9.48 7.68
N ARG A 59 -1.83 -10.41 8.62
CA ARG A 59 -2.83 -11.46 8.49
C ARG A 59 -4.20 -10.90 8.85
N SER A 60 -5.11 -10.84 7.88
CA SER A 60 -6.48 -10.40 8.14
C SER A 60 -7.47 -11.14 7.27
N ARG A 61 -8.58 -11.58 7.89
CA ARG A 61 -9.75 -12.14 7.19
C ARG A 61 -10.73 -11.06 6.73
N CYS A 62 -10.53 -9.81 7.16
CA CYS A 62 -11.34 -8.67 6.76
C CYS A 62 -10.86 -8.09 5.42
N ASP A 63 -11.65 -7.16 4.85
CA ASP A 63 -11.24 -6.39 3.66
C ASP A 63 -9.87 -5.72 3.92
N ALA A 64 -9.00 -5.72 2.91
CA ALA A 64 -7.68 -5.10 2.97
C ALA A 64 -7.77 -3.63 3.40
N ALA A 65 -8.79 -2.90 2.97
CA ALA A 65 -8.99 -1.51 3.39
C ALA A 65 -9.18 -1.37 4.92
N LYS A 66 -9.87 -2.32 5.55
CA LYS A 66 -10.08 -2.33 7.01
C LYS A 66 -8.82 -2.75 7.76
N ALA A 67 -8.13 -3.77 7.26
CA ALA A 67 -6.86 -4.20 7.85
C ALA A 67 -5.80 -3.11 7.80
N LEU A 68 -5.71 -2.38 6.69
CA LEU A 68 -4.82 -1.23 6.55
C LEU A 68 -5.20 -0.13 7.52
N GLU A 69 -6.48 0.22 7.64
CA GLU A 69 -6.95 1.21 8.61
C GLU A 69 -6.57 0.85 10.04
N THR A 70 -6.81 -0.39 10.48
CA THR A 70 -6.42 -0.85 11.82
C THR A 70 -4.90 -0.78 12.01
N HIS A 71 -4.12 -1.09 10.98
CA HIS A 71 -2.67 -0.92 11.04
C HIS A 71 -2.26 0.56 11.13
N LEU A 72 -2.94 1.45 10.41
CA LEU A 72 -2.71 2.89 10.50
C LEU A 72 -3.06 3.41 11.90
N ASP A 73 -4.18 2.97 12.48
CA ASP A 73 -4.57 3.30 13.86
C ASP A 73 -3.42 2.98 14.82
N THR A 74 -2.84 1.77 14.74
CA THR A 74 -1.71 1.37 15.59
C THR A 74 -0.43 2.18 15.37
N LEU A 75 -0.21 2.72 14.17
CA LEU A 75 0.94 3.58 13.88
C LEU A 75 0.75 5.00 14.39
N THR A 76 -0.50 5.48 14.44
CA THR A 76 -0.84 6.83 14.90
C THR A 76 -1.11 6.92 16.40
N ASP A 77 -1.34 5.79 17.08
CA ASP A 77 -1.67 5.75 18.51
C ASP A 77 -0.59 6.41 19.39
N GLY A 78 0.68 6.32 18.98
CA GLY A 78 1.80 6.95 19.69
C GLY A 78 2.05 8.43 19.33
N ASP A 79 1.57 8.90 18.18
CA ASP A 79 1.70 10.29 17.73
C ASP A 79 0.62 10.64 16.68
N PRO A 80 -0.54 11.16 17.12
CA PRO A 80 -1.65 11.49 16.23
C PRO A 80 -1.36 12.67 15.30
N ALA A 81 -0.36 13.49 15.61
CA ALA A 81 0.02 14.67 14.85
C ALA A 81 0.99 14.33 13.70
N ARG A 82 1.60 13.14 13.73
CA ARG A 82 2.58 12.72 12.74
C ARG A 82 1.95 12.61 11.34
N PRO A 83 2.44 13.37 10.34
CA PRO A 83 1.93 13.25 8.98
C PRO A 83 2.32 11.90 8.38
N LEU A 84 1.33 11.20 7.84
CA LEU A 84 1.50 9.87 7.26
C LEU A 84 1.18 9.88 5.77
N ALA A 85 2.19 9.63 4.95
CA ALA A 85 2.03 9.49 3.50
C ALA A 85 1.74 8.03 3.13
N ILE A 86 0.65 7.80 2.43
CA ILE A 86 0.21 6.51 1.90
C ILE A 86 0.35 6.56 0.38
N VAL A 87 1.28 5.79 -0.17
CA VAL A 87 1.54 5.74 -1.61
C VAL A 87 0.82 4.53 -2.20
N LEU A 88 -0.14 4.77 -3.09
CA LEU A 88 -0.94 3.74 -3.74
C LEU A 88 -0.44 3.50 -5.17
N SER A 89 -0.22 2.24 -5.55
CA SER A 89 0.02 1.86 -6.94
C SER A 89 -1.32 1.71 -7.67
N GLY A 90 -1.58 2.52 -8.70
CA GLY A 90 -2.79 2.42 -9.53
C GLY A 90 -2.44 2.04 -10.96
N VAL A 91 -3.08 1.00 -11.52
CA VAL A 91 -2.98 0.70 -12.96
C VAL A 91 -4.05 1.52 -13.68
N VAL A 92 -3.63 2.41 -14.59
CA VAL A 92 -4.53 3.23 -15.40
C VAL A 92 -4.65 2.57 -16.78
N PRO A 93 -5.76 1.85 -17.08
CA PRO A 93 -5.99 1.32 -18.40
C PRO A 93 -6.32 2.44 -19.40
N ARG A 94 -6.04 2.21 -20.68
CA ARG A 94 -6.34 3.13 -21.80
C ARG A 94 -7.80 3.61 -21.84
N ALA A 95 -8.74 2.80 -21.35
CA ALA A 95 -10.15 3.16 -21.22
C ALA A 95 -10.47 3.63 -19.78
N ARG A 96 -10.81 4.91 -19.61
CA ARG A 96 -11.04 5.55 -18.30
C ARG A 96 -12.22 4.98 -17.50
N TRP A 97 -13.21 4.37 -18.17
CA TRP A 97 -14.41 3.82 -17.53
C TRP A 97 -14.18 2.48 -16.82
N SER A 98 -13.26 1.65 -17.30
CA SER A 98 -12.91 0.38 -16.63
C SER A 98 -12.06 0.60 -15.38
N TYR A 99 -11.36 1.73 -15.26
CA TYR A 99 -10.57 2.12 -14.07
C TYR A 99 -11.43 2.25 -12.80
N LEU A 100 -12.60 2.89 -12.90
CA LEU A 100 -13.49 3.11 -11.75
C LEU A 100 -14.11 1.80 -11.22
N LEU A 101 -14.36 0.83 -12.11
CA LEU A 101 -14.98 -0.45 -11.76
C LEU A 101 -14.00 -1.49 -11.22
N HIS A 102 -12.75 -1.50 -11.72
CA HIS A 102 -11.74 -2.46 -11.27
C HIS A 102 -11.03 -2.03 -9.99
N ASN A 103 -11.02 -0.74 -9.65
CA ASN A 103 -10.31 -0.21 -8.48
C ASN A 103 -11.22 0.14 -7.30
N ARG A 104 -12.35 -0.58 -7.14
CA ARG A 104 -13.33 -0.37 -6.05
C ARG A 104 -12.67 -0.44 -4.66
N ALA A 105 -11.68 -1.31 -4.47
CA ALA A 105 -10.95 -1.43 -3.21
C ALA A 105 -10.13 -0.17 -2.89
N ALA A 106 -9.40 0.39 -3.87
CA ALA A 106 -8.66 1.63 -3.67
C ALA A 106 -9.59 2.84 -3.50
N LEU A 107 -10.72 2.89 -4.20
CA LEU A 107 -11.71 3.96 -4.01
C LEU A 107 -12.28 3.93 -2.59
N ARG A 108 -12.67 2.75 -2.07
CA ARG A 108 -13.11 2.60 -0.68
C ARG A 108 -12.03 2.99 0.30
N LEU A 109 -10.78 2.58 0.07
CA LEU A 109 -9.65 2.96 0.91
C LEU A 109 -9.48 4.48 0.91
N LYS A 110 -9.45 5.13 -0.26
CA LYS A 110 -9.30 6.58 -0.40
C LYS A 110 -10.42 7.36 0.29
N LEU A 111 -11.68 6.91 0.16
CA LEU A 111 -12.82 7.49 0.85
C LEU A 111 -12.75 7.36 2.38
N ARG A 112 -12.11 6.31 2.90
CA ARG A 112 -11.91 6.13 4.34
C ARG A 112 -10.70 6.91 4.86
N LEU A 113 -9.68 7.10 4.03
CA LEU A 113 -8.47 7.84 4.38
C LEU A 113 -8.66 9.36 4.31
N VAL A 114 -9.55 9.87 3.43
CA VAL A 114 -9.78 11.31 3.28
C VAL A 114 -10.40 11.94 4.54
N SER A 115 -11.14 11.16 5.33
CA SER A 115 -11.71 11.62 6.61
C SER A 115 -10.73 11.52 7.78
N ARG A 116 -9.51 10.99 7.56
CA ARG A 116 -8.50 10.85 8.62
C ARG A 116 -7.60 12.09 8.66
N PRO A 117 -7.42 12.70 9.84
CA PRO A 117 -6.48 13.81 9.98
C PRO A 117 -5.05 13.34 9.71
N ASN A 118 -4.19 14.27 9.29
CA ASN A 118 -2.74 14.06 9.11
C ASN A 118 -2.37 12.91 8.16
N THR A 119 -3.27 12.52 7.26
CA THR A 119 -3.05 11.44 6.30
C THR A 119 -3.01 11.98 4.87
N ILE A 120 -1.91 11.75 4.17
CA ILE A 120 -1.72 12.17 2.78
C ILE A 120 -1.77 10.92 1.89
N VAL A 121 -2.66 10.92 0.90
CA VAL A 121 -2.77 9.82 -0.06
C VAL A 121 -2.15 10.24 -1.40
N ILE A 122 -1.16 9.49 -1.88
CA ILE A 122 -0.47 9.74 -3.14
C ILE A 122 -0.74 8.59 -4.10
N ASP A 123 -1.42 8.89 -5.21
CA ASP A 123 -1.66 7.91 -6.27
C ASP A 123 -0.50 7.94 -7.27
N VAL A 124 0.17 6.81 -7.48
CA VAL A 124 1.22 6.64 -8.49
C VAL A 124 0.64 5.87 -9.68
N PRO A 125 0.27 6.57 -10.77
CA PRO A 125 -0.33 5.92 -11.93
C PRO A 125 0.72 5.15 -12.74
N TYR A 126 0.39 3.91 -13.09
CA TYR A 126 1.10 3.09 -14.04
C TYR A 126 0.24 2.91 -15.28
N HIS A 127 0.71 3.46 -16.41
CA HIS A 127 0.03 3.35 -17.70
C HIS A 127 0.52 2.08 -18.40
N VAL A 128 -0.42 1.23 -18.81
CA VAL A 128 -0.20 0.01 -19.61
C VAL A 128 -0.59 0.21 -21.06
#